data_AF-A0A958HRS0-F1
#
_entry.id   AF-A0A958HRS0-F1
#
_cell.length_a   1.000
_cell.length_b   1.000
_cell.length_c   1.000
_cell.angle_alpha   90.00
_cell.angle_beta   90.00
_cell.angle_gamma   90.00
#
_symmetry.space_group_name_H-M   'P 1'
#
loop_
_entity.id
_entity.type
_entity.pdbx_description
1 polymer ?
#
loop_
_entity_poly.entity_id
_entity_poly.type
_entity_poly.pdbx_seq_one_letter_code
_entity_poly.pdbx_strand_id
1 'polypeptide(L)' 'LFDFYGDNLLPEFDNLPTWKYTTPHNMQRITPQNASCNSCHGQTDLFLTENDVVAEELDANRDVIVPRVPPTRPEQRQ' A
#
# COMPACT_ATOMS: atom_id res chain seq x y z
N LEU A 1 -2.24 -17.28 27.84
CA LEU A 1 -0.83 -16.83 27.89
C LEU A 1 -0.72 -15.35 28.33
N PHE A 2 -1.79 -14.54 28.23
CA PHE A 2 -1.76 -13.11 28.58
C PHE A 2 -2.61 -12.71 29.81
N ASP A 3 -3.42 -13.62 30.35
CA ASP A 3 -4.36 -13.37 31.48
C ASP A 3 -3.68 -12.85 32.76
N PHE A 4 -2.39 -13.12 32.95
CA PHE A 4 -1.60 -12.60 34.09
C PHE A 4 -1.48 -11.07 34.09
N TYR A 5 -1.51 -10.44 32.91
CA TYR A 5 -1.24 -9.01 32.78
C TYR A 5 -2.50 -8.15 32.98
N GLY A 6 -3.69 -8.75 32.93
CA GLY A 6 -4.99 -8.06 33.02
C GLY A 6 -5.67 -7.89 31.65
N ASP A 7 -6.95 -7.52 31.69
CA ASP A 7 -7.79 -7.37 30.50
C ASP A 7 -7.60 -6.01 29.82
N ASN A 8 -7.66 -6.00 28.48
CA ASN A 8 -7.72 -4.78 27.66
C ASN A 8 -6.60 -3.75 27.93
N LEU A 9 -5.36 -4.22 28.07
CA LEU A 9 -4.23 -3.38 28.45
C LEU A 9 -3.71 -2.47 27.34
N LEU A 10 -4.01 -2.81 26.08
CA LEU A 10 -3.61 -2.06 24.90
C LEU A 10 -4.86 -1.82 24.03
N PRO A 11 -5.83 -1.03 24.53
CA PRO A 11 -7.12 -0.84 23.86
C PRO A 11 -7.01 -0.18 22.47
N GLU A 12 -5.87 0.46 22.20
CA GLU A 12 -5.62 1.25 21.00
C GLU A 12 -4.39 0.73 20.23
N PHE A 13 -4.04 -0.56 20.38
CA PHE A 13 -2.83 -1.13 19.79
C PHE A 13 -2.75 -0.96 18.27
N ASP A 14 -3.89 -0.93 17.61
CA ASP A 14 -4.12 -0.90 16.17
C ASP A 14 -4.55 0.48 15.65
N ASN A 15 -4.55 1.51 16.50
CA ASN A 15 -4.99 2.86 16.10
C ASN A 15 -4.13 3.54 15.05
N LEU A 16 -2.95 3.02 14.74
CA LEU A 16 -2.05 3.57 13.74
C LEU A 16 -1.47 2.48 12.84
N PRO A 17 -1.29 2.77 11.54
CA PRO A 17 -0.65 1.84 10.63
C PRO A 17 0.83 1.65 11.00
N THR A 18 1.30 0.41 10.87
CA THR A 18 2.71 0.03 11.01
C THR A 18 3.59 0.62 9.89
N TRP A 19 2.99 1.01 8.77
CA TRP A 19 3.64 1.69 7.66
C TRP A 19 3.46 3.21 7.76
N LYS A 20 4.58 3.91 7.98
CA LYS A 20 4.64 5.37 7.99
C LYS A 20 5.46 5.85 6.81
N TYR A 21 4.96 6.89 6.14
CA TYR A 21 5.68 7.54 5.05
C TYR A 21 7.01 8.12 5.56
N THR A 22 8.12 7.72 4.94
CA THR A 22 9.43 8.35 5.13
C THR A 22 9.82 9.02 3.82
N THR A 23 10.10 10.33 3.85
CA THR A 23 10.60 11.05 2.66
C THR A 23 12.05 10.62 2.40
N PRO A 24 12.38 10.04 1.24
CA PRO A 24 13.75 9.66 0.94
C PRO A 24 14.68 10.88 0.84
N HIS A 25 15.90 10.76 1.38
CA HIS A 25 16.91 11.83 1.42
C HIS A 25 17.70 12.05 0.10
N ASN A 26 17.30 11.38 -1.00
CA ASN A 26 17.87 11.59 -2.33
C ASN A 26 16.73 11.67 -3.35
N MET A 27 16.41 12.88 -3.81
CA MET A 27 15.41 13.06 -4.86
C MET A 27 16.07 12.85 -6.22
N GLN A 28 15.69 11.75 -6.91
CA GLN A 28 16.08 11.52 -8.29
C GLN A 28 14.98 12.03 -9.23
N ARG A 29 15.35 12.80 -10.26
CA ARG A 29 14.39 13.24 -11.28
C ARG A 29 13.82 12.06 -12.07
N ILE A 30 14.65 11.04 -12.32
CA ILE A 30 14.28 9.82 -13.05
C ILE A 30 14.61 8.62 -12.17
N THR A 31 13.62 7.78 -11.92
CA THR A 31 13.64 6.52 -11.17
C THR A 31 13.04 5.41 -12.04
N PRO A 32 13.24 4.12 -11.71
CA PRO A 32 12.57 3.03 -12.43
C PRO A 32 11.04 3.18 -12.50
N GLN A 33 10.43 3.69 -11.42
CA GLN A 33 8.98 3.88 -11.29
C GLN A 33 8.44 5.03 -12.15
N ASN A 34 9.21 6.12 -12.31
CA ASN A 34 8.78 7.25 -13.14
C ASN A 34 9.46 7.29 -14.52
N ALA A 35 10.25 6.29 -14.91
CA ALA A 35 10.94 6.26 -16.20
C ALA A 35 9.98 6.19 -17.41
N SER A 36 8.79 5.61 -17.23
CA SER A 36 7.75 5.56 -18.24
C SER A 36 6.36 5.50 -17.59
N CYS A 37 5.29 5.84 -18.32
CA CYS A 37 3.94 5.65 -17.79
C CYS A 37 3.63 4.18 -17.47
N ASN A 38 4.15 3.24 -18.26
CA ASN A 38 3.91 1.81 -18.11
C ASN A 38 4.80 1.16 -17.03
N SER A 39 5.70 1.94 -16.41
CA SER A 39 6.41 1.53 -15.19
C SER A 39 5.48 1.38 -13.97
N CYS A 40 4.27 1.96 -14.02
CA CYS A 40 3.19 1.67 -13.07
C CYS A 40 1.92 1.18 -13.78
N HIS A 41 1.54 1.79 -14.91
CA HIS A 41 0.33 1.40 -15.63
C HIS A 41 0.42 -0.01 -16.21
N GLY A 42 -0.61 -0.83 -15.96
CA GLY A 42 -0.71 -2.21 -16.43
C GLY A 42 0.06 -3.23 -15.60
N GLN A 43 0.76 -2.83 -14.53
CA GLN A 43 1.48 -3.75 -13.64
C GLN A 43 0.63 -4.08 -12.42
N THR A 44 -0.10 -5.20 -12.47
CA THR A 44 -0.99 -5.66 -11.38
C THR A 44 -0.26 -5.85 -10.07
N ASP A 45 0.98 -6.34 -10.13
CA ASP A 45 1.78 -6.71 -8.96
C ASP A 45 2.20 -5.52 -8.10
N LEU A 46 2.00 -4.29 -8.59
CA LEU A 46 2.32 -3.05 -7.88
C LEU A 46 1.15 -2.48 -7.08
N PHE A 47 -0.07 -3.00 -7.24
CA PHE A 47 -1.27 -2.44 -6.60
C PHE A 47 -1.91 -3.47 -5.68
N LEU A 48 -2.30 -3.02 -4.48
CA LEU A 48 -3.10 -3.81 -3.57
C LEU A 48 -4.54 -3.87 -4.07
N THR A 49 -5.01 -5.06 -4.45
CA THR A 49 -6.40 -5.32 -4.83
C THR A 49 -7.11 -6.09 -3.72
N GLU A 50 -8.44 -6.20 -3.78
CA GLU A 50 -9.21 -6.99 -2.80
C GLU A 50 -8.74 -8.44 -2.72
N ASN A 51 -8.24 -9.01 -3.82
CA ASN A 51 -7.76 -10.39 -3.86
C ASN A 51 -6.43 -10.60 -3.10
N ASP A 52 -5.71 -9.52 -2.80
CA ASP A 52 -4.43 -9.57 -2.10
C ASP A 52 -4.59 -9.47 -0.58
N VAL A 53 -5.81 -9.22 -0.09
CA VAL A 53 -6.13 -8.96 1.32
C VAL A 53 -7.01 -10.10 1.86
N VAL A 54 -6.64 -10.63 3.03
CA VAL A 54 -7.46 -11.65 3.71
C VAL A 54 -8.76 -11.02 4.24
N ALA A 55 -9.83 -11.81 4.34
CA ALA A 55 -11.18 -11.30 4.57
C ALA A 55 -11.32 -10.45 5.86
N GLU A 56 -10.59 -10.83 6.90
CA GLU A 56 -10.60 -10.18 8.22
C GLU A 56 -9.92 -8.80 8.20
N GLU A 57 -9.12 -8.50 7.17
CA GLU A 57 -8.35 -7.25 7.05
C GLU A 57 -8.94 -6.28 6.00
N LEU A 58 -10.01 -6.67 5.31
CA LEU A 58 -10.60 -5.86 4.24
C LEU A 58 -11.11 -4.50 4.75
N ASP A 59 -11.81 -4.47 5.87
CA ASP A 59 -12.39 -3.22 6.41
C ASP A 59 -11.32 -2.22 6.86
N ALA A 60 -10.19 -2.74 7.37
CA ALA A 60 -9.05 -1.94 7.81
C ALA A 60 -8.27 -1.36 6.61
N ASN A 61 -8.23 -2.07 5.47
CA ASN A 61 -7.46 -1.69 4.29
C ASN A 61 -8.29 -1.05 3.16
N ARG A 62 -9.61 -0.93 3.33
CA ARG A 62 -10.56 -0.37 2.35
C ARG A 62 -10.05 0.91 1.66
N ASP A 63 -9.47 1.83 2.41
CA ASP A 63 -9.08 3.14 1.89
C ASP A 63 -7.81 3.11 1.01
N VAL A 64 -7.08 1.99 1.02
CA VAL A 64 -5.84 1.80 0.25
C VAL A 64 -5.95 0.69 -0.82
N ILE A 65 -7.06 -0.05 -0.84
CA ILE A 65 -7.35 -1.02 -1.90
C ILE A 65 -7.69 -0.29 -3.20
N VAL A 66 -7.01 -0.69 -4.28
CA VAL A 66 -7.22 -0.14 -5.61
C VAL A 66 -8.27 -0.99 -6.35
N PRO A 67 -9.46 -0.44 -6.66
CA PRO A 67 -10.54 -1.22 -7.27
C PRO A 67 -10.25 -1.59 -8.74
N ARG A 68 -9.37 -0.84 -9.41
CA ARG A 68 -8.94 -1.12 -10.77
C ARG A 68 -7.51 -0.63 -11.00
N VAL A 69 -6.65 -1.56 -11.41
CA VAL A 69 -5.29 -1.24 -11.86
C VAL A 69 -5.36 -0.31 -13.08
N PRO A 70 -4.59 0.79 -13.09
CA PRO A 70 -4.59 1.71 -14.23
C PRO A 70 -4.18 0.98 -15.53
N PRO A 71 -4.93 1.15 -16.64
CA PRO A 71 -4.62 0.47 -17.90
C PRO A 71 -3.33 0.99 -18.51
N THR A 72 -2.69 0.19 -19.35
CA THR A 72 -1.50 0.60 -20.13
C THR A 72 -1.78 1.85 -20.95
N ARG A 73 -0.76 2.70 -21.09
CA ARG A 73 -0.83 3.92 -21.89
C ARG A 73 -0.05 3.76 -23.20
N PRO A 74 -0.44 4.48 -24.26
CA PRO A 74 0.44 4.69 -25.41
C PRO A 74 1.79 5.24 -24.93
N GLU A 75 2.89 4.75 -25.48
CA GLU A 75 4.23 5.16 -25.06
C GLU A 75 4.42 6.67 -25.25
N GLN A 76 4.58 7.37 -24.13
CA GLN A 76 5.00 8.77 -24.08
C GLN A 76 6.38 8.79 -23.44
N ARG A 77 7.40 9.18 -24.19
CA ARG A 77 8.71 9.51 -23.62
C ARG A 77 8.55 10.79 -22.81
N GLN A 78 9.00 10.77 -21.55
CA GLN A 78 9.16 11.97 -20.72
C GLN A 78 10.37 12.79 -21.17
#